data_AF-A0A3M1MF45-F1
#
_entry.id   AF-A0A3M1MF45-F1
#
_cell.length_a   1.000
_cell.length_b   1.000
_cell.length_c   1.000
_cell.angle_alpha   90.00
_cell.angle_beta   90.00
_cell.angle_gamma   90.00
#
_symmetry.space_group_name_H-M   'P 1'
#
loop_
_entity.id
_entity.type
_entity.pdbx_description
1 polymer ?
#
loop_
_entity_poly.entity_id
_entity_poly.type
_entity_poly.pdbx_seq_one_letter_code
_entity_poly.pdbx_strand_id
1 'polypeptide(L)'
;MIDLTLYPNRLQRAVARARERGIIIPTFAQMKNPALIPDDIKEELRGIGLWDVHPRNLFRITWHNEPVPHGGGFGGVNYIEFPSELTGVPARIIALVGKWFPTGAHKVGAAFGCLVPRLVTGQFDPTTQKAVWPSTGNYC
;
A
#
# COMPACT_ATOMS: atom_id res chain seq x y z
N MET A 1 9.16 -3.71 -20.53
CA MET A 1 10.15 -3.11 -19.60
C MET A 1 9.57 -1.81 -19.08
N ILE A 2 9.68 -1.49 -17.78
CA ILE A 2 9.16 -0.22 -17.22
C ILE A 2 10.12 0.91 -17.61
N ASP A 3 9.61 2.01 -18.18
CA ASP A 3 10.40 3.22 -18.47
C ASP A 3 10.65 4.00 -17.17
N LEU A 4 11.94 4.15 -16.81
CA LEU A 4 12.40 4.84 -15.61
C LEU A 4 13.15 6.14 -15.93
N THR A 5 12.89 6.74 -17.10
CA THR A 5 13.48 8.03 -17.49
C THR A 5 13.19 9.11 -16.45
N LEU A 6 14.25 9.76 -15.97
CA LEU A 6 14.17 10.81 -14.95
C LEU A 6 13.89 12.17 -15.55
N TYR A 7 13.00 12.93 -14.91
CA TYR A 7 12.72 14.33 -15.21
C TYR A 7 12.99 15.19 -13.97
N PRO A 8 14.26 15.63 -13.76
CA PRO A 8 14.72 16.19 -12.49
C PRO A 8 13.89 17.38 -11.99
N ASN A 9 13.53 18.32 -12.86
CA ASN A 9 12.75 19.50 -12.48
C ASN A 9 11.33 19.14 -12.00
N ARG A 10 10.72 18.11 -12.59
CA ARG A 10 9.39 17.60 -12.18
C ARG A 10 9.50 16.79 -10.90
N LEU A 11 10.53 15.96 -10.78
CA LEU A 11 10.81 15.19 -9.58
C LEU A 11 11.04 16.11 -8.37
N GLN A 12 11.77 17.21 -8.52
CA GLN A 12 11.96 18.19 -7.45
C GLN A 12 10.62 18.77 -6.95
N ARG A 13 9.68 19.07 -7.85
CA ARG A 13 8.33 19.51 -7.46
C ARG A 13 7.55 18.41 -6.73
N ALA A 14 7.62 17.17 -7.21
CA ALA A 14 6.99 16.03 -6.54
C ALA A 14 7.56 15.81 -5.13
N VAL A 15 8.88 15.90 -4.96
CA VAL A 15 9.56 15.81 -3.66
C VAL A 15 9.15 16.96 -2.74
N ALA A 16 9.11 18.20 -3.24
CA ALA A 16 8.65 19.35 -2.47
C ALA A 16 7.21 19.17 -1.98
N ARG A 17 6.31 18.69 -2.85
CA ARG A 17 4.92 18.40 -2.51
C ARG A 17 4.79 17.27 -1.48
N ALA A 18 5.60 16.22 -1.60
CA ALA A 18 5.63 15.13 -0.61
C ALA A 18 6.08 15.65 0.76
N ARG A 19 7.11 16.49 0.81
CA ARG A 19 7.59 17.13 2.06
C ARG A 19 6.52 18.02 2.70
N GLU A 20 5.90 18.90 1.92
CA GLU A 20 4.80 19.78 2.37
C GLU A 20 3.66 18.99 3.03
N ARG A 21 3.35 17.81 2.48
CA ARG A 21 2.27 16.93 2.94
C ARG A 21 2.72 15.87 3.95
N GLY A 22 3.99 15.87 4.34
CA GLY A 22 4.56 14.85 5.23
C GLY A 22 4.46 13.41 4.68
N ILE A 23 4.49 13.21 3.36
CA ILE A 23 4.37 11.91 2.72
C ILE A 23 5.75 11.25 2.62
N ILE A 24 5.84 10.03 3.14
CA ILE A 24 7.00 9.14 2.98
C ILE A 24 6.52 7.94 2.16
N ILE A 25 7.21 7.66 1.07
CA ILE A 25 6.86 6.57 0.15
C ILE A 25 7.63 5.31 0.57
N PRO A 26 6.96 4.18 0.85
CA PRO A 26 7.65 2.93 1.14
C PRO A 26 8.31 2.38 -0.11
N THR A 27 9.41 1.67 0.08
CA THR A 27 9.98 0.84 -0.99
C THR A 27 9.17 -0.43 -1.17
N PHE A 28 9.23 -1.03 -2.37
CA PHE A 28 8.62 -2.35 -2.58
C PHE A 28 9.24 -3.44 -1.69
N ALA A 29 10.51 -3.29 -1.30
CA ALA A 29 11.15 -4.19 -0.34
C ALA A 29 10.48 -4.11 1.04
N GLN A 30 10.17 -2.91 1.52
CA GLN A 30 9.44 -2.69 2.77
C GLN A 30 7.99 -3.19 2.71
N MET A 31 7.30 -2.99 1.58
CA MET A 31 5.94 -3.52 1.39
C MET A 31 5.91 -5.06 1.41
N LYS A 32 6.92 -5.70 0.81
CA LYS A 32 7.09 -7.16 0.81
C LYS A 32 7.49 -7.70 2.18
N ASN A 33 8.38 -6.99 2.88
CA ASN A 33 8.88 -7.38 4.19
C ASN A 33 8.78 -6.22 5.18
N PRO A 34 7.70 -6.17 5.98
CA PRO A 34 7.50 -5.10 6.97
C PRO A 34 8.59 -4.99 8.04
N ALA A 35 9.43 -6.01 8.22
CA ALA A 35 10.58 -5.93 9.11
C ALA A 35 11.60 -4.86 8.67
N LEU A 36 11.64 -4.52 7.38
CA LEU A 36 12.52 -3.48 6.81
C LEU A 36 11.97 -2.06 7.01
N ILE A 37 10.76 -1.91 7.56
CA ILE A 37 10.18 -0.61 7.87
C ILE A 37 10.92 -0.03 9.09
N PRO A 38 11.35 1.23 9.05
CA PRO A 38 11.91 1.93 10.21
C PRO A 38 11.00 1.88 11.43
N ASP A 39 11.58 1.73 12.62
CA ASP A 39 10.80 1.53 13.84
C ASP A 39 10.02 2.77 14.27
N ASP A 40 10.52 3.98 13.99
CA ASP A 40 9.80 5.24 14.17
C ASP A 40 8.46 5.24 13.39
N ILE A 41 8.46 4.75 12.15
CA ILE A 41 7.25 4.62 11.33
C ILE A 41 6.31 3.56 11.91
N LYS A 42 6.83 2.43 12.41
CA LYS A 42 6.00 1.39 13.05
C LYS A 42 5.33 1.93 14.31
N GLU A 43 6.03 2.74 15.09
CA GLU A 43 5.47 3.37 16.29
C GLU A 43 4.42 4.43 15.94
N GLU A 44 4.65 5.27 14.91
CA GLU A 44 3.60 6.18 14.41
C GLU A 44 2.33 5.44 14.01
N LEU A 45 2.46 4.28 13.35
CA LEU A 45 1.33 3.45 12.92
C LEU A 45 0.45 2.97 14.09
N ARG A 46 1.00 2.87 15.32
CA ARG A 46 0.22 2.48 16.51
C ARG A 46 -0.87 3.49 16.89
N GLY A 47 -0.71 4.75 16.49
CA GLY A 47 -1.72 5.79 16.71
C GLY A 47 -2.76 5.92 15.59
N ILE A 48 -2.61 5.19 14.49
CA ILE A 48 -3.33 5.46 13.23
C ILE A 48 -4.31 4.33 12.89
N GLY A 49 -5.53 4.70 12.50
CA GLY A 49 -6.54 3.76 12.01
C GLY A 49 -6.12 3.14 10.70
N LEU A 50 -6.31 1.84 10.54
CA LEU A 50 -5.89 1.10 9.36
C LEU A 50 -6.52 1.69 8.08
N TRP A 51 -7.75 2.18 8.17
CA TRP A 51 -8.51 2.73 7.04
C TRP A 51 -8.52 4.26 6.98
N ASP A 52 -7.81 4.93 7.87
CA ASP A 52 -7.68 6.38 7.85
C ASP A 52 -6.89 6.83 6.61
N VAL A 53 -7.28 7.97 6.04
CA VAL A 53 -6.54 8.61 4.94
C VAL A 53 -5.32 9.32 5.51
N HIS A 54 -4.31 8.54 5.89
CA HIS A 54 -3.08 9.00 6.50
C HIS A 54 -1.85 8.54 5.68
N PRO A 55 -0.85 9.40 5.40
CA PRO A 55 0.30 9.02 4.57
C PRO A 55 1.07 7.78 5.05
N ARG A 56 1.14 7.56 6.37
CA ARG A 56 1.82 6.38 6.93
C ARG A 56 1.15 5.06 6.59
N ASN A 57 -0.17 5.04 6.31
CA ASN A 57 -0.84 3.82 5.88
C ASN A 57 -0.31 3.30 4.52
N LEU A 58 0.48 4.07 3.76
CA LEU A 58 1.22 3.54 2.59
C LEU A 58 2.13 2.37 2.99
N PHE A 59 2.72 2.38 4.19
CA PHE A 59 3.55 1.28 4.71
C PHE A 59 2.74 0.02 5.04
N ARG A 60 1.42 0.14 5.18
CA ARG A 60 0.49 -0.97 5.39
C ARG A 60 -0.06 -1.55 4.08
N ILE A 61 0.49 -1.20 2.92
CA ILE A 61 0.15 -1.87 1.65
C ILE A 61 0.86 -3.25 1.60
N THR A 62 0.36 -4.20 2.37
CA THR A 62 0.95 -5.53 2.57
C THR A 62 -0.07 -6.54 3.09
N TRP A 63 0.16 -7.83 2.86
CA TRP A 63 -0.69 -8.92 3.36
C TRP A 63 -0.47 -9.23 4.85
N HIS A 64 0.56 -8.64 5.44
CA HIS A 64 1.07 -8.92 6.77
C HIS A 64 0.51 -8.01 7.87
N ASN A 65 -0.47 -7.15 7.59
CA ASN A 65 -1.03 -6.28 8.63
C ASN A 65 -1.67 -7.11 9.74
N GLU A 66 -1.49 -6.71 10.99
CA GLU A 66 -2.28 -7.26 12.09
C GLU A 66 -3.77 -7.00 11.85
N PRO A 67 -4.67 -7.99 12.04
CA PRO A 67 -6.09 -7.88 11.70
C PRO A 67 -6.89 -7.07 12.73
N VAL A 68 -6.45 -5.85 13.02
CA VAL A 68 -7.10 -4.90 13.93
C VAL A 68 -7.36 -3.56 13.22
N PRO A 69 -8.47 -2.88 13.53
CA PRO A 69 -8.86 -1.66 12.82
C PRO A 69 -8.03 -0.42 13.20
N HIS A 70 -7.34 -0.41 14.34
CA HIS A 70 -6.56 0.73 14.83
C HIS A 70 -5.24 0.24 15.44
N GLY A 71 -4.14 0.95 15.16
CA GLY A 71 -2.84 0.74 15.79
C GLY A 71 -2.05 -0.54 15.43
N GLY A 72 -2.67 -1.52 14.80
CA GLY A 72 -2.06 -2.84 14.52
C GLY A 72 -0.65 -2.83 13.94
N GLY A 73 0.17 -3.78 14.36
CA GLY A 73 1.50 -4.02 13.83
C GLY A 73 1.48 -4.86 12.56
N PHE A 74 2.46 -5.76 12.47
CA PHE A 74 2.60 -6.71 11.37
C PHE A 74 2.77 -8.13 11.90
N GLY A 75 2.29 -9.12 11.16
CA GLY A 75 2.37 -10.54 11.51
C GLY A 75 2.40 -11.44 10.28
N GLY A 76 1.79 -12.62 10.40
CA GLY A 76 1.64 -13.57 9.29
C GLY A 76 0.77 -13.03 8.15
N VAL A 77 0.76 -13.75 7.03
CA VAL A 77 -0.17 -13.47 5.93
C VAL A 77 -1.60 -13.66 6.44
N ASN A 78 -2.48 -12.70 6.20
CA ASN A 78 -3.90 -12.87 6.51
C ASN A 78 -4.56 -13.81 5.48
N TYR A 79 -4.95 -15.00 5.92
CA TYR A 79 -5.68 -15.97 5.10
C TYR A 79 -6.70 -16.77 5.91
N ILE A 80 -7.65 -17.35 5.20
CA ILE A 80 -8.59 -18.35 5.71
C ILE A 80 -8.33 -19.63 4.92
N GLU A 81 -8.24 -20.75 5.61
CA GLU A 81 -8.18 -22.08 5.01
C GLU A 81 -9.56 -22.73 5.08
N PHE A 82 -10.05 -23.22 3.96
CA PHE A 82 -11.35 -23.90 3.91
C PHE A 82 -11.16 -25.41 4.08
N PRO A 83 -11.83 -26.02 5.07
CA PRO A 83 -11.70 -27.45 5.32
C PRO A 83 -12.38 -28.27 4.23
N SER A 84 -11.89 -29.49 3.98
CA SER A 84 -12.45 -30.41 2.98
C SER A 84 -13.91 -30.78 3.26
N GLU A 85 -14.32 -30.78 4.53
CA GLU A 85 -15.69 -31.02 5.00
C GLU A 85 -16.65 -29.92 4.52
N LEU A 86 -16.15 -28.71 4.27
CA LEU A 86 -16.92 -27.60 3.72
C LEU A 86 -16.86 -27.57 2.19
N THR A 87 -15.71 -27.89 1.60
CA THR A 87 -15.48 -27.71 0.15
C THR A 87 -15.83 -28.94 -0.67
N GLY A 88 -15.90 -30.12 -0.05
CA GLY A 88 -16.18 -31.40 -0.70
C GLY A 88 -15.05 -31.93 -1.60
N VAL A 89 -13.86 -31.33 -1.56
CA VAL A 89 -12.72 -31.71 -2.41
C VAL A 89 -11.46 -31.95 -1.57
N PRO A 90 -10.54 -32.85 -2.01
CA PRO A 90 -9.27 -33.08 -1.32
C PRO A 90 -8.23 -31.96 -1.54
N ALA A 91 -8.51 -31.02 -2.46
CA ALA A 91 -7.63 -29.90 -2.73
C ALA A 91 -7.60 -28.92 -1.55
N ARG A 92 -6.40 -28.49 -1.15
CA ARG A 92 -6.21 -27.45 -0.13
C ARG A 92 -6.59 -26.08 -0.69
N ILE A 93 -7.59 -25.43 -0.12
CA ILE A 93 -8.12 -24.14 -0.59
C ILE A 93 -7.83 -23.06 0.44
N ILE A 94 -7.10 -22.02 0.02
CA ILE A 94 -6.72 -20.87 0.85
C ILE A 94 -7.26 -19.59 0.21
N ALA A 95 -7.99 -18.78 0.98
CA ALA A 95 -8.37 -17.43 0.58
C ALA A 95 -7.54 -16.38 1.31
N LEU A 96 -6.86 -15.53 0.55
CA LEU A 96 -6.17 -14.35 1.10
C LEU A 96 -7.19 -13.29 1.50
N VAL A 97 -7.01 -12.71 2.69
CA VAL A 97 -7.94 -11.74 3.26
C VAL A 97 -7.48 -10.31 2.96
N GLY A 98 -8.05 -9.72 1.92
CA GLY A 98 -7.71 -8.35 1.47
C GLY A 98 -8.33 -7.21 2.28
N LYS A 99 -9.12 -7.52 3.33
CA LYS A 99 -9.81 -6.53 4.19
C LYS A 99 -8.83 -5.69 5.01
N TRP A 100 -7.71 -6.29 5.41
CA TRP A 100 -6.75 -5.67 6.31
C TRP A 100 -5.74 -4.78 5.59
N PHE A 101 -6.06 -4.30 4.40
CA PHE A 101 -5.32 -3.26 3.71
C PHE A 101 -5.87 -1.88 4.09
N PRO A 102 -5.09 -0.80 3.86
CA PRO A 102 -5.61 0.56 3.81
C PRO A 102 -6.89 0.63 2.97
N THR A 103 -7.81 1.51 3.37
CA THR A 103 -9.14 1.69 2.76
C THR A 103 -10.03 0.43 2.69
N GLY A 104 -9.63 -0.68 3.33
CA GLY A 104 -10.41 -1.91 3.40
C GLY A 104 -10.26 -2.81 2.17
N ALA A 105 -9.36 -2.48 1.25
CA ALA A 105 -9.22 -3.19 0.00
C ALA A 105 -7.78 -3.28 -0.51
N HIS A 106 -7.34 -4.50 -0.82
CA HIS A 106 -6.02 -4.78 -1.43
C HIS A 106 -5.75 -4.06 -2.77
N LYS A 107 -6.77 -3.53 -3.45
CA LYS A 107 -6.63 -2.78 -4.72
C LYS A 107 -5.79 -1.50 -4.56
N VAL A 108 -5.65 -0.98 -3.33
CA VAL A 108 -4.72 0.12 -3.02
C VAL A 108 -3.29 -0.17 -3.50
N GLY A 109 -2.84 -1.43 -3.44
CA GLY A 109 -1.51 -1.82 -3.90
C GLY A 109 -1.35 -1.73 -5.42
N ALA A 110 -2.41 -2.03 -6.18
CA ALA A 110 -2.39 -1.89 -7.63
C ALA A 110 -2.35 -0.40 -8.04
N ALA A 111 -3.18 0.44 -7.41
CA ALA A 111 -3.18 1.88 -7.66
C ALA A 111 -1.81 2.51 -7.32
N PHE A 112 -1.26 2.17 -6.16
CA PHE A 112 0.06 2.63 -5.74
C PHE A 112 1.16 2.15 -6.69
N GLY A 113 1.20 0.85 -7.01
CA GLY A 113 2.24 0.25 -7.85
C GLY A 113 2.27 0.81 -9.27
N CYS A 114 1.12 1.20 -9.83
CA CYS A 114 1.05 1.85 -11.14
C CYS A 114 1.48 3.33 -11.11
N LEU A 115 1.23 4.04 -10.01
CA LEU A 115 1.54 5.47 -9.89
C LEU A 115 2.97 5.74 -9.42
N VAL A 116 3.46 4.99 -8.43
CA VAL A 116 4.71 5.30 -7.72
C VAL A 116 5.94 5.38 -8.65
N PRO A 117 6.13 4.52 -9.69
CA PRO A 117 7.29 4.64 -10.56
C PRO A 117 7.31 5.98 -11.30
N ARG A 118 6.15 6.44 -11.77
CA ARG A 118 6.03 7.72 -12.48
C ARG A 118 6.24 8.91 -11.54
N LEU A 119 5.79 8.78 -10.29
CA LEU A 119 5.96 9.81 -9.27
C LEU A 119 7.44 9.99 -8.90
N VAL A 120 8.17 8.89 -8.66
CA VAL A 120 9.57 8.92 -8.22
C VAL A 120 10.57 9.22 -9.35
N THR A 121 10.15 9.15 -10.61
CA THR A 121 10.95 9.56 -11.77
C THR A 121 10.63 10.99 -12.23
N GLY A 122 9.55 11.60 -11.73
CA GLY A 122 9.05 12.88 -12.24
C GLY A 122 8.31 12.79 -13.58
N GLN A 123 8.00 11.57 -14.06
CA GLN A 123 7.09 11.37 -15.20
C GLN A 123 5.65 11.81 -14.87
N PHE A 124 5.27 11.75 -13.58
CA PHE A 124 4.04 12.32 -13.05
C PHE A 124 4.35 13.49 -12.11
N ASP A 125 3.80 14.66 -12.43
CA ASP A 125 3.96 15.89 -11.64
C ASP A 125 2.66 16.18 -10.86
N PRO A 126 2.61 15.89 -9.54
CA PRO A 126 1.40 16.05 -8.74
C PRO A 126 0.96 17.51 -8.54
N THR A 127 1.78 18.50 -8.92
CA THR A 127 1.40 19.92 -8.80
C THR A 127 0.63 20.43 -10.02
N THR A 128 0.74 19.74 -11.16
CA THR A 128 0.13 20.16 -12.43
C THR A 128 -0.77 19.10 -13.06
N GLN A 129 -0.64 17.84 -12.66
CA GLN A 129 -1.36 16.71 -13.23
C GLN A 129 -2.34 16.08 -12.23
N LYS A 130 -3.34 15.40 -12.77
CA LYS A 130 -4.31 14.61 -12.01
C LYS A 130 -4.28 13.17 -12.51
N ALA A 131 -4.33 12.22 -11.58
CA ALA A 131 -4.51 10.81 -11.92
C ALA A 131 -6.01 10.50 -12.03
N VAL A 132 -6.40 9.75 -13.05
CA VAL A 132 -7.79 9.34 -13.29
C VAL A 132 -7.80 7.82 -13.43
N TRP A 133 -8.67 7.16 -12.66
CA TRP A 133 -8.78 5.70 -12.63
C TRP A 133 -10.23 5.29 -12.92
N PRO A 134 -10.53 4.67 -14.08
CA PRO A 134 -11.83 4.06 -14.30
C PRO A 134 -11.95 2.82 -13.39
N SER A 135 -12.92 2.81 -12.49
CA SER A 135 -13.06 1.77 -11.48
C SER A 135 -14.52 1.55 -11.08
N THR A 136 -14.81 0.34 -10.59
CA THR A 136 -16.08 0.00 -9.94
C THR A 136 -16.12 0.37 -8.45
N GLY A 137 -15.06 0.95 -7.89
CA GLY A 137 -15.00 1.43 -6.51
C GLY A 137 -13.60 1.37 -5.91
N ASN A 138 -13.20 0.20 -5.40
CA ASN A 138 -12.02 0.00 -4.52
C ASN A 138 -10.64 0.45 -5.05
N TYR A 139 -10.54 0.93 -6.28
CA TYR A 139 -9.28 1.43 -6.86
C TYR A 139 -9.05 2.92 -6.56
N CYS A 140 -10.11 3.64 -6.20
CA CYS A 140 -10.12 5.09 -5.93
C CYS A 140 -10.15 5.37 -4.43
#